data_AF-A0A7C1R4U4-F1
#
_entry.id   AF-A0A7C1R4U4-F1
#
_cell.length_a   1.000
_cell.length_b   1.000
_cell.length_c   1.000
_cell.angle_alpha   90.00
_cell.angle_beta   90.00
_cell.angle_gamma   90.00
#
_symmetry.space_group_name_H-M   'P 1'
#
loop_
_entity.id
_entity.type
_entity.pdbx_description
1 polymer ?
#
loop_
_entity_poly.entity_id
_entity_poly.type
_entity_poly.pdbx_seq_one_letter_code
_entity_poly.pdbx_strand_id
1 'polypeptide(L)'
;MFKLPVIRFFVLSFCLVFMLSGCSVFMAAKQPGKKDISLFKVGTSRSLLIAEFGAPIISEERNGKKYELFKFTQGYGGASKVGRAMFHGAADVFTLGLWEVVGTPTEMVFDGSEMAYEVSYDADNRVETVANLKKK
;
A
#
# COMPACT_ATOMS: atom_id res chain seq x y z
N MET A 1 -49.57 -3.72 -10.52
CA MET A 1 -49.26 -2.77 -11.63
C MET A 1 -48.47 -1.60 -11.04
N PHE A 2 -47.14 -1.65 -11.09
CA PHE A 2 -46.31 -0.56 -10.58
C PHE A 2 -46.49 0.69 -11.47
N LYS A 3 -46.75 1.85 -10.86
CA LYS A 3 -46.92 3.12 -11.61
C LYS A 3 -45.60 3.45 -12.33
N LEU A 4 -45.64 3.87 -13.59
CA LEU A 4 -44.49 4.30 -14.40
C LEU A 4 -43.43 5.17 -13.66
N PRO A 5 -43.79 6.12 -12.77
CA PRO A 5 -42.81 6.86 -11.96
C PRO A 5 -42.02 5.99 -10.96
N VAL A 6 -42.63 4.93 -10.42
CA VAL A 6 -41.99 3.99 -9.48
C VAL A 6 -40.93 3.16 -10.20
N ILE A 7 -41.24 2.66 -11.40
CA ILE A 7 -40.30 1.91 -12.24
C ILE A 7 -39.10 2.80 -12.61
N ARG A 8 -39.34 4.06 -13.00
CA ARG A 8 -38.28 5.03 -13.30
C ARG A 8 -37.37 5.31 -12.10
N PHE A 9 -37.94 5.44 -10.90
CA PHE A 9 -37.17 5.63 -9.67
C PHE A 9 -36.23 4.43 -9.39
N PHE A 10 -36.73 3.20 -9.51
CA PHE A 10 -35.91 2.00 -9.32
C PHE A 10 -34.82 1.85 -10.38
N VAL A 11 -35.09 2.16 -11.65
CA VAL A 11 -34.08 2.13 -12.72
C VAL A 11 -32.98 3.16 -12.47
N LEU A 12 -33.34 4.39 -12.09
CA LEU A 12 -32.37 5.43 -11.77
C LEU A 12 -31.51 5.07 -10.55
N SER A 13 -32.13 4.51 -9.51
CA SER A 13 -31.43 4.05 -8.30
C SER A 13 -30.48 2.89 -8.62
N PHE A 14 -30.89 1.93 -9.46
CA PHE A 14 -30.05 0.81 -9.86
C PHE A 14 -28.86 1.26 -10.72
N CYS A 15 -29.07 2.17 -11.67
CA CYS A 15 -27.98 2.76 -12.46
C CYS A 15 -26.97 3.50 -11.58
N LEU A 16 -27.44 4.20 -10.55
CA LEU A 16 -26.57 4.92 -9.61
C LEU A 16 -25.70 3.96 -8.79
N VAL A 17 -26.26 2.84 -8.32
CA VAL A 17 -25.50 1.82 -7.57
C VAL A 17 -24.43 1.17 -8.44
N PHE A 18 -24.74 0.87 -9.70
CA PHE A 18 -23.77 0.32 -10.65
C PHE A 18 -22.61 1.27 -10.98
N MET A 19 -22.85 2.58 -10.96
CA MET A 19 -21.81 3.60 -11.20
C MET A 19 -20.86 3.78 -10.01
N LEU A 20 -21.25 3.31 -8.82
CA LEU A 20 -20.49 3.47 -7.56
C LEU A 20 -19.76 2.19 -7.11
N SER A 21 -19.92 1.07 -7.82
CA SER A 21 -19.24 -0.21 -7.51
C SER A 21 -17.79 -0.26 -8.01
N GLY A 22 -16.93 -1.05 -7.36
CA GLY A 22 -15.57 -1.34 -7.81
C GLY A 22 -14.46 -0.42 -7.30
N CYS A 23 -14.78 0.55 -6.43
CA CYS A 23 -13.78 1.42 -5.79
C CYS A 23 -12.78 0.59 -4.99
N SER A 24 -13.26 -0.34 -4.17
CA SER A 24 -12.42 -1.20 -3.34
C SER A 24 -11.53 -2.14 -4.18
N VAL A 25 -12.04 -2.61 -5.32
CA VAL A 25 -11.25 -3.40 -6.31
C VAL A 25 -10.07 -2.60 -6.84
N PHE A 26 -10.33 -1.37 -7.30
CA PHE A 26 -9.30 -0.48 -7.83
C PHE A 26 -8.26 -0.15 -6.76
N MET A 27 -8.71 0.19 -5.56
CA MET A 27 -7.83 0.51 -4.43
C MET A 27 -6.93 -0.67 -4.07
N ALA A 28 -7.48 -1.88 -3.90
CA ALA A 28 -6.73 -3.10 -3.64
C ALA A 28 -5.65 -3.37 -4.72
N ALA A 29 -6.01 -3.17 -5.99
CA ALA A 29 -5.09 -3.34 -7.10
C ALA A 29 -3.99 -2.26 -7.17
N LYS A 30 -4.26 -1.04 -6.71
CA LYS A 30 -3.34 0.10 -6.75
C LYS A 30 -2.54 0.34 -5.48
N GLN A 31 -2.76 -0.45 -4.43
CA GLN A 31 -1.97 -0.34 -3.21
C GLN A 31 -0.45 -0.43 -3.44
N PRO A 32 0.37 0.17 -2.56
CA PRO A 32 1.82 0.07 -2.63
C PRO A 32 2.29 -1.38 -2.78
N GLY A 33 3.37 -1.56 -3.57
CA GLY A 33 4.02 -2.86 -3.71
C GLY A 33 4.82 -3.24 -2.46
N LYS A 34 4.96 -4.55 -2.23
CA LYS A 34 5.88 -5.07 -1.21
C LYS A 34 7.33 -4.81 -1.65
N LYS A 35 8.11 -4.15 -0.79
CA LYS A 35 9.54 -3.89 -1.00
C LYS A 35 10.43 -4.99 -0.44
N ASP A 36 11.62 -5.16 -0.99
CA ASP A 36 12.62 -6.11 -0.52
C ASP A 36 13.41 -5.60 0.69
N ILE A 37 12.82 -5.73 1.88
CA ILE A 37 13.46 -5.35 3.15
C ILE A 37 14.74 -6.13 3.47
N SER A 38 15.04 -7.24 2.77
CA SER A 38 16.27 -8.00 3.00
C SER A 38 17.53 -7.24 2.57
N LEU A 39 17.36 -6.16 1.79
CA LEU A 39 18.43 -5.25 1.41
C LEU A 39 18.99 -4.45 2.60
N PHE A 40 18.20 -4.26 3.67
CA PHE A 40 18.69 -3.68 4.93
C PHE A 40 19.57 -4.69 5.68
N LYS A 41 20.75 -4.96 5.15
CA LYS A 41 21.78 -5.85 5.69
C LYS A 41 23.18 -5.27 5.44
N VAL A 42 24.14 -5.69 6.26
CA VAL A 42 25.55 -5.28 6.15
C VAL A 42 26.09 -5.61 4.75
N GLY A 43 26.86 -4.68 4.17
CA GLY A 43 27.51 -4.80 2.87
C GLY A 43 26.65 -4.38 1.66
N THR A 44 25.34 -4.19 1.82
CA THR A 44 24.48 -3.63 0.77
C THR A 44 24.98 -2.25 0.36
N SER A 45 25.01 -1.92 -0.93
CA SER A 45 25.40 -0.57 -1.35
C SER A 45 24.30 0.44 -1.04
N ARG A 46 24.68 1.66 -0.66
CA ARG A 46 23.74 2.78 -0.49
C ARG A 46 22.85 2.99 -1.73
N SER A 47 23.43 2.87 -2.92
CA SER A 47 22.70 3.01 -4.18
C SER A 47 21.56 2.01 -4.33
N LEU A 48 21.75 0.77 -3.86
CA LEU A 48 20.72 -0.27 -3.93
C LEU A 48 19.58 0.01 -2.95
N LEU A 49 19.88 0.54 -1.76
CA LEU A 49 18.84 1.01 -0.83
C LEU A 49 18.03 2.16 -1.44
N ILE A 50 18.68 3.13 -2.09
CA ILE A 50 17.97 4.25 -2.71
C ILE A 50 17.11 3.79 -3.89
N ALA A 51 17.61 2.83 -4.69
CA ALA A 51 16.86 2.28 -5.80
C ALA A 51 15.57 1.57 -5.37
N GLU A 52 15.60 0.83 -4.26
CA GLU A 52 14.43 0.12 -3.74
C GLU A 52 13.51 1.03 -2.89
N PHE A 53 14.09 1.81 -1.98
CA PHE A 53 13.34 2.50 -0.94
C PHE A 53 13.06 3.97 -1.26
N GLY A 54 13.78 4.56 -2.20
CA GLY A 54 13.78 6.00 -2.47
C GLY A 54 14.84 6.73 -1.64
N ALA A 55 14.87 8.05 -1.75
CA ALA A 55 15.78 8.87 -0.96
C ALA A 55 15.45 8.77 0.55
N PRO A 56 16.47 8.79 1.44
CA PRO A 56 16.23 8.79 2.88
C PRO A 56 15.53 10.08 3.31
N ILE A 57 14.68 9.99 4.34
CA ILE A 57 13.97 11.16 4.88
C ILE A 57 14.88 12.02 5.76
N ILE A 58 15.95 11.45 6.30
CA ILE A 58 16.99 12.14 7.07
C ILE A 58 18.34 11.57 6.62
N SER A 59 19.31 12.46 6.42
CA SER A 59 20.71 12.10 6.19
C SER A 59 21.58 13.02 7.02
N GLU A 60 22.35 12.46 7.94
CA GLU A 60 23.20 13.22 8.85
C GLU A 60 24.52 12.52 9.13
N GLU A 61 25.48 13.26 9.65
CA GLU A 61 26.80 12.76 9.99
C GLU A 61 26.97 12.84 11.52
N ARG A 62 27.25 11.71 12.16
CA ARG A 62 27.50 11.59 13.60
C ARG A 62 28.88 10.97 13.80
N ASN A 63 29.78 11.68 14.49
CA ASN A 63 31.14 11.21 14.78
C ASN A 63 31.93 10.78 13.52
N GLY A 64 31.83 11.54 12.43
CA GLY A 64 32.51 11.24 11.16
C GLY A 64 31.90 10.08 10.37
N LYS A 65 30.73 9.59 10.78
CA LYS A 65 30.01 8.49 10.13
C LYS A 65 28.64 8.93 9.65
N LYS A 66 28.27 8.52 8.44
CA LYS A 66 27.00 8.86 7.84
C LYS A 66 25.88 7.94 8.35
N TYR A 67 24.78 8.54 8.79
CA TYR A 67 23.53 7.88 9.18
C TYR A 67 22.38 8.37 8.30
N GLU A 68 21.56 7.45 7.82
CA GLU A 68 20.39 7.75 7.01
C GLU A 68 19.16 7.01 7.54
N LEU A 69 18.03 7.71 7.58
CA LEU A 69 16.74 7.16 7.96
C LEU A 69 15.89 6.93 6.71
N PHE A 70 15.56 5.67 6.45
CA PHE A 70 14.62 5.28 5.40
C PHE A 70 13.25 5.03 6.00
N LYS A 71 12.24 5.74 5.50
CA LYS A 71 10.84 5.59 5.90
C LYS A 71 9.99 5.31 4.68
N PHE A 72 9.21 4.23 4.70
CA PHE A 72 8.39 3.82 3.54
C PHE A 72 7.21 2.94 3.98
N THR A 73 6.18 2.85 3.14
CA THR A 73 5.09 1.88 3.33
C THR A 73 5.49 0.53 2.77
N GLN A 74 5.52 -0.50 3.63
CA GLN A 74 5.63 -1.88 3.21
C GLN A 74 4.26 -2.37 2.75
N GLY A 75 4.09 -2.37 1.43
CA GLY A 75 2.86 -2.77 0.79
C GLY A 75 2.72 -4.29 0.58
N TYR A 76 1.84 -4.66 -0.34
CA TYR A 76 1.44 -6.04 -0.57
C TYR A 76 2.11 -6.64 -1.80
N GLY A 77 2.36 -7.95 -1.74
CA GLY A 77 2.88 -8.70 -2.89
C GLY A 77 1.82 -8.82 -4.00
N GLY A 78 2.26 -9.02 -5.24
CA GLY A 78 1.36 -9.09 -6.41
C GLY A 78 0.19 -10.05 -6.23
N ALA A 79 0.46 -11.28 -5.78
CA ALA A 79 -0.59 -12.29 -5.53
C ALA A 79 -1.61 -11.85 -4.47
N SER A 80 -1.17 -11.17 -3.40
CA SER A 80 -2.08 -10.66 -2.36
C SER A 80 -2.95 -9.53 -2.90
N LYS A 81 -2.39 -8.61 -3.70
CA LYS A 81 -3.16 -7.53 -4.35
C LYS A 81 -4.21 -8.08 -5.30
N VAL A 82 -3.84 -9.05 -6.14
CA VAL A 82 -4.76 -9.72 -7.07
C VAL A 82 -5.85 -10.46 -6.30
N GLY A 83 -5.49 -11.25 -5.29
CA GLY A 83 -6.46 -12.00 -4.48
C GLY A 83 -7.48 -11.09 -3.81
N ARG A 84 -7.04 -9.95 -3.25
CA ARG A 84 -7.92 -8.96 -2.65
C ARG A 84 -8.81 -8.28 -3.68
N ALA A 85 -8.27 -7.82 -4.80
CA ALA A 85 -9.07 -7.24 -5.88
C ALA A 85 -10.16 -8.21 -6.38
N MET A 86 -9.83 -9.49 -6.54
CA MET A 86 -10.80 -10.52 -6.92
C MET A 86 -11.87 -10.73 -5.84
N PHE A 87 -11.48 -10.75 -4.56
CA PHE A 87 -12.42 -10.87 -3.45
C PHE A 87 -13.40 -9.69 -3.40
N HIS A 88 -12.89 -8.46 -3.47
CA HIS A 88 -13.72 -7.25 -3.53
C HIS A 88 -14.68 -7.28 -4.72
N GLY A 89 -14.19 -7.66 -5.91
CA GLY A 89 -15.02 -7.70 -7.11
C GLY A 89 -16.11 -8.76 -7.04
N ALA A 90 -15.79 -9.94 -6.50
CA ALA A 90 -16.79 -10.97 -6.26
C ALA A 90 -17.84 -10.50 -5.24
N ALA A 91 -17.40 -9.91 -4.12
CA ALA A 91 -18.30 -9.40 -3.09
C ALA A 91 -19.22 -8.29 -3.62
N ASP A 92 -18.71 -7.38 -4.45
CA ASP A 92 -19.51 -6.37 -5.14
C ASP A 92 -20.61 -7.02 -6.00
N VAL A 93 -20.28 -8.03 -6.81
CA VAL A 93 -21.28 -8.72 -7.65
C VAL A 93 -22.35 -9.42 -6.79
N PHE A 94 -21.93 -10.15 -5.76
CA PHE A 94 -22.86 -10.90 -4.90
C PHE A 94 -23.75 -10.01 -4.03
N THR A 95 -23.31 -8.78 -3.74
CA THR A 95 -24.05 -7.82 -2.92
C THR A 95 -24.71 -6.71 -3.75
N LEU A 96 -24.66 -6.82 -5.08
CA LEU A 96 -25.14 -5.78 -6.01
C LEU A 96 -24.53 -4.40 -5.71
N GLY A 97 -23.24 -4.36 -5.36
CA GLY A 97 -22.47 -3.14 -5.07
C GLY A 97 -22.57 -2.63 -3.63
N LEU A 98 -23.38 -3.26 -2.76
CA LEU A 98 -23.49 -2.84 -1.35
C LEU A 98 -22.21 -3.10 -0.55
N TRP A 99 -21.34 -4.00 -1.02
CA TRP A 99 -20.05 -4.29 -0.40
C TRP A 99 -19.15 -3.05 -0.28
N GLU A 100 -19.28 -2.07 -1.18
CA GLU A 100 -18.46 -0.86 -1.15
C GLU A 100 -18.62 -0.02 0.13
N VAL A 101 -19.75 -0.15 0.85
CA VAL A 101 -19.97 0.48 2.17
C VAL A 101 -18.93 0.00 3.20
N VAL A 102 -18.39 -1.21 3.02
CA VAL A 102 -17.38 -1.81 3.90
C VAL A 102 -16.02 -1.89 3.20
N GLY A 103 -16.01 -2.33 1.94
CA GLY A 103 -14.80 -2.57 1.16
C GLY A 103 -13.96 -1.32 0.96
N THR A 104 -14.56 -0.21 0.52
CA THR A 104 -13.80 1.02 0.27
C THR A 104 -13.17 1.59 1.55
N PRO A 105 -13.89 1.75 2.67
CA PRO A 105 -13.28 2.20 3.92
C PRO A 105 -12.18 1.27 4.43
N THR A 106 -12.35 -0.05 4.26
CA THR A 106 -11.32 -1.04 4.61
C THR A 106 -10.03 -0.78 3.82
N GLU A 107 -10.14 -0.62 2.51
CA GLU A 107 -8.99 -0.38 1.63
C GLU A 107 -8.35 1.01 1.83
N MET A 108 -9.12 2.01 2.30
CA MET A 108 -8.59 3.33 2.68
C MET A 108 -7.71 3.28 3.92
N VAL A 109 -8.03 2.40 4.88
CA VAL A 109 -7.32 2.33 6.16
C VAL A 109 -6.16 1.32 6.11
N PHE A 110 -6.29 0.26 5.32
CA PHE A 110 -5.31 -0.83 5.26
C PHE A 110 -4.47 -0.81 3.99
N ASP A 111 -3.56 0.17 3.85
CA ASP A 111 -2.69 0.35 2.67
C ASP A 111 -1.27 -0.24 2.82
N GLY A 112 -1.00 -0.91 3.94
CA GLY A 112 0.26 -1.58 4.23
C GLY A 112 0.73 -1.29 5.64
N SER A 113 2.03 -1.44 5.87
CA SER A 113 2.64 -1.10 7.16
C SER A 113 3.77 -0.11 6.94
N GLU A 114 3.68 1.07 7.56
CA GLU A 114 4.81 2.00 7.58
C GLU A 114 6.02 1.32 8.25
N MET A 115 7.21 1.45 7.68
CA MET A 115 8.47 0.92 8.17
C MET A 115 9.49 2.05 8.30
N ALA A 116 10.43 1.91 9.25
CA ALA A 116 11.51 2.86 9.46
C ALA A 116 12.81 2.12 9.80
N TYR A 117 13.88 2.40 9.04
CA TYR A 117 15.21 1.84 9.25
C TYR A 117 16.26 2.95 9.32
N GLU A 118 17.04 2.97 10.40
CA GLU A 118 18.27 3.75 10.46
C GLU A 118 19.44 2.89 9.97
N VAL A 119 20.23 3.46 9.07
CA VAL A 119 21.35 2.78 8.41
C VAL A 119 22.59 3.65 8.57
N SER A 120 23.73 3.03 8.87
CA SER A 120 25.02 3.70 8.80
C SER A 120 25.90 3.10 7.73
N TYR A 121 26.87 3.87 7.23
CA TYR A 121 27.73 3.45 6.12
C TYR A 121 29.21 3.45 6.47
N ASP A 122 29.95 2.56 5.81
CA ASP A 122 31.41 2.56 5.77
C ASP A 122 31.94 3.58 4.74
N ALA A 123 33.28 3.64 4.61
CA ALA A 123 33.97 4.54 3.69
C ALA A 123 33.64 4.28 2.21
N ASP A 124 33.23 3.06 1.85
CA ASP A 124 32.87 2.65 0.49
C ASP A 124 31.36 2.83 0.20
N ASN A 125 30.64 3.54 1.07
CA ASN A 125 29.18 3.71 0.99
C ASN A 125 28.40 2.40 1.00
N ARG A 126 28.88 1.41 1.76
CA ARG A 126 28.15 0.17 2.04
C ARG A 126 27.59 0.19 3.45
N VAL A 127 26.47 -0.48 3.62
CA VAL A 127 25.79 -0.59 4.91
C VAL A 127 26.74 -1.23 5.92
N GLU A 128 27.00 -0.53 7.02
CA GLU A 128 27.77 -1.05 8.14
C GLU A 128 26.87 -1.46 9.31
N THR A 129 25.81 -0.69 9.59
CA THR A 129 24.80 -1.05 10.61
C THR A 129 23.39 -0.78 10.13
N VAL A 130 22.43 -1.54 10.69
CA VAL A 130 21.00 -1.40 10.42
C VAL A 130 20.25 -1.50 11.74
N ALA A 131 19.35 -0.56 12.01
CA ALA A 131 18.42 -0.59 13.13
C ALA A 131 16.99 -0.39 12.62
N ASN A 132 16.09 -1.31 12.94
CA ASN A 132 14.65 -1.11 12.70
C ASN A 132 14.08 -0.25 13.83
N LEU A 133 13.54 0.92 13.48
CA LEU A 133 13.04 1.89 14.46
C LEU A 133 11.58 1.62 14.89
N LYS A 134 10.84 0.79 14.15
CA LYS A 134 9.55 0.27 14.63
C LYS A 134 9.80 -0.92 15.54
N LYS A 135 9.83 -0.65 16.84
CA LYS A 135 9.63 -1.67 17.88
C LYS A 135 8.22 -2.25 17.68
N LYS A 136 8.13 -3.58 17.63
CA LYS A 136 6.87 -4.34 17.62
C LYS A 136 5.92 -3.89 18.72
#